data_AF-A0A7C4CEN6-F1
#
_entry.id   AF-A0A7C4CEN6-F1
#
_cell.length_a   1.000
_cell.length_b   1.000
_cell.length_c   1.000
_cell.angle_alpha   90.00
_cell.angle_beta   90.00
_cell.angle_gamma   90.00
#
_symmetry.space_group_name_H-M   'P 1'
#
loop_
_entity.id
_entity.type
_entity.pdbx_description
1 polymer ?
#
loop_
_entity_poly.entity_id
_entity_poly.type
_entity_poly.pdbx_seq_one_letter_code
_entity_poly.pdbx_strand_id
1 'polypeptide(L)'
;MVKYPEGPAPLGKDLKPGEGINCNPLDQNITLDFTSQMGGCTGAYYGISVLLGKWGFERVKVSEGIFVSPVNKGYYELVLKEKEQLMQQIKAGLFSISEAYADLELLLHDLRKYKQYVEYFEKIREIEKNLKIEKDEEKKRKMLEEKKSVEQTLRAIFIDEVDIYTDLPNTPISLRSIASRWPTIISDFMKLEEEKLPDEIKLDVSYAEKVVLATKNKLFLEWKKMFEETVVERYKRIKELVEARKNSIEEYKSSLKPIIARYKMINDLLSSSGGRLAIFRSFFRPDAQAFSIDSMTLWAWKPFSPAEKWKISYERHAKISLEKAGFSKEEIEELVRKGKIKPNELVDALPIEPSIDNVVRKIKSEIEKEYNIKLTAEDLFEARRRLINRYSLSPVVGTEGVLWPFSPYFVFVELPMDRIVLVLPNGIQIEDLTLGLKTYVKTQNIIIGHILEVIAREKRFEYEIGSLLGEFGIDKGKWETVENMLKKEFSEIYGEYKEQKEETVPEKKKTLLDSILEVFSKIGNYLGISGVFIRARGPYEFIVSDRITKYYLKQSGMVFAEIKNYLQRVFDVPGAKTVTLL
;
A
#
# COMPACT_ATOMS: atom_id res chain seq x y z
N MET A 1 -16.18 10.70 -5.08
CA MET A 1 -16.12 10.84 -3.61
C MET A 1 -17.08 9.84 -3.03
N VAL A 2 -16.71 9.12 -1.96
CA VAL A 2 -17.55 8.04 -1.43
C VAL A 2 -18.86 8.61 -0.90
N LYS A 3 -19.98 8.03 -1.33
CA LYS A 3 -21.30 8.41 -0.81
C LYS A 3 -21.58 7.67 0.49
N TYR A 4 -21.51 8.39 1.60
CA TYR A 4 -21.86 7.85 2.91
C TYR A 4 -23.38 7.67 3.03
N PRO A 5 -23.85 6.63 3.74
CA PRO A 5 -25.28 6.47 3.98
C PRO A 5 -25.80 7.63 4.83
N GLU A 6 -26.88 8.28 4.40
CA GLU A 6 -27.49 9.41 5.12
C GLU A 6 -28.66 8.95 5.99
N GLY A 7 -28.82 9.58 7.15
CA GLY A 7 -29.96 9.37 8.04
C GLY A 7 -29.65 9.61 9.51
N PRO A 8 -30.63 9.40 10.40
CA PRO A 8 -31.99 8.89 10.13
C PRO A 8 -32.93 9.93 9.49
N ALA A 9 -34.13 9.48 9.08
CA ALA A 9 -35.21 10.34 8.60
C ALA A 9 -35.59 11.42 9.64
N PRO A 10 -36.02 12.62 9.22
CA PRO A 10 -36.43 13.03 7.87
C PRO A 10 -35.29 13.43 6.93
N LEU A 11 -34.05 13.55 7.41
CA LEU A 11 -32.94 14.14 6.66
C LEU A 11 -32.22 13.14 5.74
N GLY A 12 -32.34 11.83 5.98
CA GLY A 12 -31.79 10.79 5.11
C GLY A 12 -32.61 9.49 5.16
N LYS A 13 -32.47 8.64 4.13
CA LYS A 13 -33.26 7.40 3.95
C LYS A 13 -32.44 6.11 4.05
N ASP A 14 -31.10 6.22 4.08
CA ASP A 14 -30.21 5.06 3.97
C ASP A 14 -29.95 4.38 5.32
N LEU A 15 -29.90 5.16 6.40
CA LEU A 15 -29.72 4.67 7.78
C LEU A 15 -31.07 4.56 8.48
N LYS A 16 -31.37 3.37 9.01
CA LYS A 16 -32.52 3.17 9.89
C LYS A 16 -32.18 3.61 11.32
N PRO A 17 -33.19 3.97 12.13
CA PRO A 17 -32.98 4.25 13.54
C PRO A 17 -32.22 3.10 14.25
N GLY A 18 -31.16 3.46 14.97
CA GLY A 18 -30.26 2.52 15.65
C GLY A 18 -29.07 2.01 14.83
N GLU A 19 -29.01 2.22 13.51
CA GLU A 19 -27.86 1.83 12.68
C GLU A 19 -26.73 2.86 12.72
N GLY A 20 -27.04 4.15 12.85
CA GLY A 20 -26.06 5.23 12.91
C GLY A 20 -26.70 6.58 12.61
N ILE A 21 -25.88 7.63 12.67
CA ILE A 21 -26.26 9.00 12.32
C ILE A 21 -25.22 9.54 11.36
N ASN A 22 -25.67 10.07 10.22
CA ASN A 22 -24.89 10.89 9.31
C ASN A 22 -25.82 11.98 8.79
N CYS A 23 -25.81 13.12 9.49
CA CYS A 23 -26.83 14.15 9.32
C CYS A 23 -26.17 15.52 9.17
N ASN A 24 -26.50 16.21 8.08
CA ASN A 24 -26.14 17.60 7.83
C ASN A 24 -27.40 18.49 7.97
N PRO A 25 -27.45 19.39 8.95
CA PRO A 25 -28.54 20.37 9.06
C PRO A 25 -28.46 21.38 7.91
N LEU A 26 -29.58 21.67 7.25
CA LEU A 26 -29.62 22.57 6.09
C LEU A 26 -29.11 23.99 6.39
N ASP A 27 -29.28 24.45 7.62
CA ASP A 27 -28.81 25.74 8.13
C ASP A 27 -27.30 25.76 8.46
N GLN A 28 -26.65 24.60 8.42
CA GLN A 28 -25.23 24.40 8.71
C GLN A 28 -24.43 24.03 7.45
N ASN A 29 -24.89 24.51 6.31
CA ASN A 29 -24.25 24.39 5.00
C ASN A 29 -24.24 25.76 4.33
N ILE A 30 -23.09 26.44 4.35
CA ILE A 30 -22.94 27.79 3.79
C ILE A 30 -21.63 27.90 3.03
N THR A 31 -21.63 28.67 1.94
CA THR A 31 -20.41 29.16 1.31
C THR A 31 -20.08 30.53 1.88
N LEU A 32 -18.90 30.67 2.45
CA LEU A 32 -18.33 31.94 2.88
C LEU A 32 -17.32 32.39 1.82
N ASP A 33 -17.33 33.68 1.53
CA ASP A 33 -16.45 34.27 0.53
C ASP A 33 -15.84 35.56 1.09
N PHE A 34 -14.51 35.64 1.04
CA PHE A 34 -13.76 36.72 1.66
C PHE A 34 -12.65 37.21 0.75
N THR A 35 -12.63 38.51 0.49
CA THR A 35 -11.55 39.16 -0.26
C THR A 35 -10.71 40.01 0.69
N SER A 36 -9.38 39.89 0.59
CA SER A 36 -8.42 40.64 1.41
C SER A 36 -7.18 41.03 0.61
N GLN A 37 -6.31 41.82 1.24
CA GLN A 37 -4.96 42.05 0.72
C GLN A 37 -4.10 40.78 0.85
N MET A 38 -2.99 40.76 0.12
CA MET A 38 -2.02 39.65 0.17
C MET A 38 -1.65 39.28 1.62
N GLY A 39 -1.70 37.98 1.92
CA GLY A 39 -1.43 37.42 3.25
C GLY A 39 -2.65 37.31 4.16
N GLY A 40 -3.71 38.09 3.95
CA GLY A 40 -4.90 38.08 4.82
C GLY A 40 -5.67 36.76 4.75
N CYS A 41 -6.01 36.32 3.54
CA CYS A 41 -6.69 35.04 3.33
C CYS A 41 -5.77 33.86 3.66
N THR A 42 -4.49 33.98 3.33
CA THR A 42 -3.46 32.98 3.71
C THR A 42 -3.40 32.77 5.23
N GLY A 43 -3.44 33.86 6.01
CA GLY A 43 -3.50 33.81 7.47
C GLY A 43 -4.75 33.09 7.98
N ALA A 44 -5.93 33.37 7.40
CA ALA A 44 -7.17 32.68 7.75
C ALA A 44 -7.14 31.19 7.39
N TYR A 45 -6.63 30.86 6.20
CA TYR A 45 -6.56 29.52 5.62
C TYR A 45 -5.74 28.54 6.48
N TYR A 46 -4.54 28.95 6.91
CA TYR A 46 -3.74 28.15 7.84
C TYR A 46 -4.18 28.33 9.30
N GLY A 47 -4.68 29.52 9.65
CA GLY A 47 -5.16 29.85 10.99
C GLY A 47 -6.28 28.92 11.44
N ILE A 48 -7.32 28.72 10.62
CA ILE A 48 -8.43 27.81 10.96
C ILE A 48 -7.94 26.36 11.10
N SER A 49 -7.04 25.93 10.22
CA SER A 49 -6.46 24.59 10.25
C SER A 49 -5.74 24.34 11.57
N VAL A 50 -4.94 25.30 12.06
CA VAL A 50 -4.25 25.23 13.35
C VAL A 50 -5.24 25.31 14.52
N LEU A 51 -6.21 26.22 14.45
CA LEU A 51 -7.17 26.50 15.52
C LEU A 51 -8.11 25.33 15.80
N LEU A 52 -8.55 24.60 14.78
CA LEU A 52 -9.37 23.39 14.94
C LEU A 52 -8.70 22.37 15.87
N GLY A 53 -7.38 22.18 15.77
CA GLY A 53 -6.66 21.28 16.68
C GLY A 53 -6.59 21.80 18.12
N LYS A 54 -6.48 23.13 18.31
CA LYS A 54 -6.57 23.75 19.64
C LYS A 54 -7.98 23.60 20.24
N TRP A 55 -9.01 23.60 19.40
CA TRP A 55 -10.40 23.30 19.78
C TRP A 55 -10.68 21.80 19.98
N GLY A 56 -9.64 20.96 19.98
CA GLY A 56 -9.72 19.53 20.25
C GLY A 56 -10.19 18.68 19.07
N PHE A 57 -10.21 19.21 17.84
CA PHE A 57 -10.50 18.40 16.66
C PHE A 57 -9.30 17.58 16.23
N GLU A 58 -9.57 16.33 15.85
CA GLU A 58 -8.70 15.60 14.94
C GLU A 58 -8.92 16.16 13.54
N ARG A 59 -7.84 16.47 12.83
CA ARG A 59 -7.90 17.11 11.51
C ARG A 59 -7.07 16.32 10.50
N VAL A 60 -7.63 16.13 9.32
CA VAL A 60 -6.98 15.44 8.21
C VAL A 60 -7.14 16.25 6.94
N LYS A 61 -6.03 16.49 6.25
CA LYS A 61 -6.02 17.09 4.92
C LYS A 61 -6.34 16.00 3.89
N VAL A 62 -7.46 16.14 3.21
CA VAL A 62 -8.06 15.09 2.36
C VAL A 62 -7.65 15.23 0.91
N SER A 63 -7.57 16.48 0.45
CA SER A 63 -7.06 16.84 -0.86
C SER A 63 -6.37 18.19 -0.78
N GLU A 64 -5.37 18.37 -1.63
CA GLU A 64 -4.63 19.60 -1.84
C GLU A 64 -4.33 19.72 -3.33
N GLY A 65 -4.39 20.92 -3.86
CA GLY A 65 -4.03 21.20 -5.25
C GLY A 65 -3.62 22.64 -5.40
N ILE A 66 -2.62 22.90 -6.24
CA ILE A 66 -2.13 24.23 -6.53
C ILE A 66 -2.11 24.44 -8.04
N PHE A 67 -2.55 25.61 -8.48
CA PHE A 67 -2.44 26.03 -9.87
C PHE A 67 -1.87 27.42 -9.93
N VAL A 68 -0.98 27.63 -10.88
CA VAL A 68 -0.38 28.94 -11.14
C VAL A 68 -0.56 29.25 -12.62
N SER A 69 -1.12 30.41 -12.91
CA SER A 69 -1.28 30.88 -14.27
C SER A 69 0.08 31.18 -14.91
N PRO A 70 0.29 30.83 -16.19
CA PRO A 70 1.51 31.17 -16.93
C PRO A 70 1.74 32.67 -17.07
N VAL A 71 0.70 33.49 -16.85
CA VAL A 71 0.82 34.97 -16.87
C VAL A 71 1.64 35.46 -15.66
N ASN A 72 1.63 34.73 -14.53
CA ASN A 72 2.50 35.02 -13.38
C ASN A 72 3.90 34.39 -13.57
N LYS A 73 4.71 34.95 -14.47
CA LYS A 73 6.01 34.37 -14.86
C LYS A 73 6.90 33.98 -13.67
N GLY A 74 7.05 34.85 -12.67
CA GLY A 74 7.96 34.58 -11.55
C GLY A 74 7.57 33.34 -10.72
N TYR A 75 6.30 33.25 -10.31
CA TYR A 75 5.84 32.11 -9.51
C TYR A 75 5.65 30.85 -10.37
N TYR A 76 5.20 31.01 -11.61
CA TYR A 76 5.04 29.91 -12.57
C TYR A 76 6.39 29.27 -12.92
N GLU A 77 7.42 30.07 -13.21
CA GLU A 77 8.78 29.57 -13.49
C GLU A 77 9.38 28.86 -12.29
N LEU A 78 9.14 29.34 -11.05
CA LEU A 78 9.58 28.64 -9.83
C LEU A 78 8.95 27.26 -9.70
N VAL A 79 7.61 27.18 -9.83
CA VAL A 79 6.87 25.91 -9.72
C VAL A 79 7.24 24.95 -10.86
N LEU A 80 7.37 25.44 -12.10
CA LEU A 80 7.82 24.63 -13.22
C LEU A 80 9.25 24.14 -13.04
N LYS A 81 10.17 25.00 -12.62
CA LYS A 81 11.57 24.64 -12.38
C LYS A 81 11.67 23.56 -11.29
N GLU A 82 10.93 23.70 -10.20
CA GLU A 82 10.89 22.66 -9.15
C GLU A 82 10.32 21.35 -9.71
N LYS A 83 9.22 21.41 -10.48
CA LYS A 83 8.62 20.22 -11.11
C LYS A 83 9.57 19.54 -12.10
N GLU A 84 10.29 20.31 -12.91
CA GLU A 84 11.30 19.80 -13.84
C GLU A 84 12.50 19.18 -13.12
N GLN A 85 12.99 19.82 -12.05
CA GLN A 85 14.06 19.29 -11.21
C GLN A 85 13.67 17.95 -10.57
N LEU A 86 12.48 17.88 -9.98
CA LEU A 86 11.95 16.63 -9.42
C LEU A 86 11.78 15.56 -10.51
N MET A 87 11.28 15.92 -11.69
CA MET A 87 11.16 14.99 -12.82
C MET A 87 12.53 14.47 -13.28
N GLN A 88 13.56 15.31 -13.35
CA GLN A 88 14.92 14.90 -13.70
C GLN A 88 15.50 13.94 -12.65
N GLN A 89 15.30 14.22 -11.36
CA GLN A 89 15.71 13.32 -10.27
C GLN A 89 15.00 11.98 -10.34
N ILE A 90 13.69 11.98 -10.61
CA ILE A 90 12.90 10.74 -10.79
C ILE A 90 13.44 9.95 -11.98
N LYS A 91 13.66 10.59 -13.14
CA LYS A 91 14.21 9.92 -14.33
C LYS A 91 15.59 9.32 -14.05
N ALA A 92 16.47 10.06 -13.38
CA ALA A 92 17.80 9.58 -13.02
C ALA A 92 17.72 8.37 -12.07
N GLY A 93 16.89 8.43 -11.02
CA GLY A 93 16.72 7.30 -10.10
C GLY A 93 16.06 6.08 -10.75
N LEU A 94 15.06 6.28 -11.63
CA LEU A 94 14.46 5.17 -12.40
C LEU A 94 15.47 4.52 -13.34
N PHE A 95 16.36 5.32 -13.95
CA PHE A 95 17.46 4.78 -14.74
C PHE A 95 18.41 3.94 -13.89
N SER A 96 18.81 4.42 -12.70
CA SER A 96 19.63 3.64 -11.76
C SER A 96 18.96 2.34 -11.30
N ILE A 97 17.63 2.36 -11.09
CA ILE A 97 16.86 1.14 -10.79
C ILE A 97 16.91 0.17 -11.97
N SER A 98 16.69 0.66 -13.20
CA SER A 98 16.73 -0.18 -14.41
C SER A 98 18.10 -0.82 -14.62
N GLU A 99 19.18 -0.07 -14.42
CA GLU A 99 20.56 -0.57 -14.51
C GLU A 99 20.82 -1.62 -13.42
N ALA A 100 20.38 -1.36 -12.18
CA ALA A 100 20.52 -2.32 -11.08
C ALA A 100 19.72 -3.61 -11.31
N TYR A 101 18.55 -3.54 -11.97
CA TYR A 101 17.80 -4.73 -12.39
C TYR A 101 18.54 -5.53 -13.45
N ALA A 102 19.10 -4.88 -14.47
CA ALA A 102 19.89 -5.55 -15.50
C ALA A 102 21.12 -6.26 -14.89
N ASP A 103 21.82 -5.60 -13.98
CA ASP A 103 22.92 -6.18 -13.20
C ASP A 103 22.46 -7.39 -12.39
N LEU A 104 21.30 -7.27 -11.72
CA LEU A 104 20.74 -8.35 -10.91
C LEU A 104 20.38 -9.56 -11.78
N GLU A 105 19.80 -9.36 -12.96
CA GLU A 105 19.48 -10.45 -13.89
C GLU A 105 20.73 -11.20 -14.36
N LEU A 106 21.80 -10.48 -14.69
CA LEU A 106 23.10 -11.07 -15.04
C LEU A 106 23.67 -11.88 -13.86
N LEU A 107 23.65 -11.32 -12.66
CA LEU A 107 24.11 -12.03 -11.46
C LEU A 107 23.26 -13.27 -11.14
N LEU A 108 21.94 -13.22 -11.34
CA LEU A 108 21.05 -14.36 -11.16
C LEU A 108 21.29 -15.45 -12.21
N HIS A 109 21.57 -15.06 -13.46
CA HIS A 109 21.98 -16.00 -14.50
C HIS A 109 23.29 -16.72 -14.10
N ASP A 110 24.31 -15.97 -13.69
CA ASP A 110 25.58 -16.54 -13.24
C ASP A 110 25.39 -17.41 -12.00
N LEU A 111 24.59 -16.98 -11.03
CA LEU A 111 24.28 -17.75 -9.83
C LEU A 111 23.65 -19.10 -10.18
N ARG A 112 22.76 -19.16 -11.17
CA ARG A 112 22.20 -20.44 -11.67
C ARG A 112 23.27 -21.34 -12.27
N LYS A 113 24.17 -20.79 -13.11
CA LYS A 113 25.29 -21.55 -13.72
C LYS A 113 26.22 -22.11 -12.63
N TYR A 114 26.66 -21.29 -11.68
CA TYR A 114 27.54 -21.73 -10.59
C TYR A 114 26.85 -22.68 -9.61
N LYS A 115 25.56 -22.52 -9.36
CA LYS A 115 24.78 -23.47 -8.55
C LYS A 115 24.80 -24.87 -9.16
N GLN A 116 24.59 -24.99 -10.48
CA GLN A 116 24.67 -26.28 -11.16
C GLN A 116 26.04 -26.95 -10.99
N TYR A 117 27.13 -26.16 -11.10
CA TYR A 117 28.48 -26.68 -10.87
C TYR A 117 28.68 -27.18 -9.43
N VAL A 118 28.23 -26.42 -8.43
CA VAL A 118 28.28 -26.85 -7.02
C VAL A 118 27.46 -28.12 -6.81
N GLU A 119 26.26 -28.21 -7.39
CA GLU A 119 25.40 -29.40 -7.31
C GLU A 119 26.08 -30.64 -7.93
N TYR A 120 26.85 -30.50 -9.01
CA TYR A 120 27.63 -31.62 -9.56
C TYR A 120 28.68 -32.14 -8.57
N PHE A 121 29.41 -31.24 -7.92
CA PHE A 121 30.41 -31.62 -6.91
C PHE A 121 29.78 -32.21 -5.64
N GLU A 122 28.67 -31.65 -5.16
CA GLU A 122 27.93 -32.17 -4.02
C GLU A 122 27.38 -33.58 -4.30
N LYS A 123 26.78 -33.81 -5.48
CA LYS A 123 26.33 -35.13 -5.92
C LYS A 123 27.47 -36.16 -5.94
N ILE A 124 28.64 -35.79 -6.46
CA ILE A 124 29.81 -36.68 -6.45
C ILE A 124 30.21 -37.04 -5.01
N ARG A 125 30.27 -36.06 -4.09
CA ARG A 125 30.62 -36.30 -2.68
C ARG A 125 29.59 -37.16 -1.96
N GLU A 126 28.31 -36.93 -2.19
CA GLU A 126 27.21 -37.74 -1.62
C GLU A 126 27.27 -39.18 -2.11
N ILE A 127 27.46 -39.38 -3.42
CA ILE A 127 27.61 -40.71 -4.01
C ILE A 127 28.83 -41.42 -3.42
N GLU A 128 29.97 -40.75 -3.29
CA GLU A 128 31.18 -41.34 -2.68
C GLU A 128 31.01 -41.72 -1.21
N LYS A 129 30.25 -40.91 -0.45
CA LYS A 129 29.92 -41.21 0.94
C LYS A 129 28.98 -42.42 1.04
N ASN A 130 27.96 -42.47 0.17
CA ASN A 130 26.98 -43.56 0.14
C ASN A 130 27.59 -44.88 -0.35
N LEU A 131 28.49 -44.84 -1.33
CA LEU A 131 29.24 -46.01 -1.82
C LEU A 131 30.07 -46.71 -0.73
N LYS A 132 30.55 -45.96 0.28
CA LYS A 132 31.30 -46.49 1.43
C LYS A 132 30.42 -47.21 2.46
N ILE A 133 29.12 -46.87 2.52
CA ILE A 133 28.17 -47.38 3.52
C ILE A 133 27.31 -48.50 2.93
N GLU A 134 26.95 -48.38 1.66
CA GLU A 134 26.05 -49.30 0.96
C GLU A 134 26.69 -50.69 0.81
N LYS A 135 25.92 -51.74 1.07
CA LYS A 135 26.36 -53.15 0.96
C LYS A 135 25.70 -53.88 -0.21
N ASP A 136 24.64 -53.31 -0.76
CA ASP A 136 23.87 -53.85 -1.88
C ASP A 136 24.58 -53.58 -3.23
N GLU A 137 24.95 -54.65 -3.93
CA GLU A 137 25.67 -54.62 -5.22
C GLU A 137 24.87 -53.91 -6.33
N GLU A 138 23.54 -54.04 -6.33
CA GLU A 138 22.71 -53.45 -7.40
C GLU A 138 22.60 -51.93 -7.22
N LYS A 139 22.47 -51.46 -5.98
CA LYS A 139 22.48 -50.03 -5.65
C LYS A 139 23.85 -49.41 -5.86
N LYS A 140 24.94 -50.14 -5.55
CA LYS A 140 26.30 -49.69 -5.87
C LYS A 140 26.48 -49.45 -7.36
N ARG A 141 26.02 -50.37 -8.21
CA ARG A 141 26.09 -50.21 -9.68
C ARG A 141 25.35 -48.96 -10.15
N LYS A 142 24.12 -48.73 -9.66
CA LYS A 142 23.34 -47.51 -10.01
C LYS A 142 24.04 -46.22 -9.56
N MET A 143 24.59 -46.20 -8.35
CA MET A 143 25.35 -45.04 -7.86
C MET A 143 26.64 -44.80 -8.66
N LEU A 144 27.33 -45.86 -9.07
CA LEU A 144 28.53 -45.77 -9.93
C LEU A 144 28.20 -45.22 -11.33
N GLU A 145 27.10 -45.66 -11.93
CA GLU A 145 26.61 -45.11 -13.21
C GLU A 145 26.24 -43.63 -13.10
N GLU A 146 25.57 -43.25 -12.01
CA GLU A 146 25.21 -41.85 -11.74
C GLU A 146 26.46 -40.98 -11.53
N LYS A 147 27.44 -41.45 -10.76
CA LYS A 147 28.74 -40.77 -10.61
C LYS A 147 29.43 -40.58 -11.96
N LYS A 148 29.46 -41.62 -12.78
CA LYS A 148 30.08 -41.58 -14.11
C LYS A 148 29.41 -40.56 -15.02
N SER A 149 28.08 -40.46 -14.99
CA SER A 149 27.33 -39.46 -15.76
C SER A 149 27.67 -38.02 -15.34
N VAL A 150 27.77 -37.75 -14.03
CA VAL A 150 28.15 -36.43 -13.52
C VAL A 150 29.61 -36.10 -13.86
N GLU A 151 30.53 -37.07 -13.75
CA GLU A 151 31.93 -36.87 -14.14
C GLU A 151 32.11 -36.66 -15.64
N GLN A 152 31.34 -37.34 -16.48
CA GLN A 152 31.30 -37.07 -17.92
C GLN A 152 30.83 -35.64 -18.22
N THR A 153 29.88 -35.12 -17.43
CA THR A 153 29.41 -33.73 -17.56
C THR A 153 30.53 -32.73 -17.22
N LEU A 154 31.29 -32.98 -16.15
CA LEU A 154 32.48 -32.16 -15.80
C LEU A 154 33.60 -32.27 -16.84
N ARG A 155 33.81 -33.46 -17.42
CA ARG A 155 34.77 -33.66 -18.53
C ARG A 155 34.35 -32.91 -19.79
N ALA A 156 33.06 -32.88 -20.12
CA ALA A 156 32.54 -32.06 -21.22
C ALA A 156 32.83 -30.57 -20.98
N ILE A 157 32.54 -30.05 -19.77
CA ILE A 157 32.83 -28.66 -19.40
C ILE A 157 34.33 -28.35 -19.52
N PHE A 158 35.21 -29.27 -19.11
CA PHE A 158 36.66 -29.12 -19.25
C PHE A 158 37.08 -29.01 -20.72
N ILE A 159 36.52 -29.84 -21.61
CA ILE A 159 36.81 -29.77 -23.04
C ILE A 159 36.37 -28.41 -23.60
N ASP A 160 35.15 -28.00 -23.30
CA ASP A 160 34.58 -26.77 -23.84
C ASP A 160 35.28 -25.49 -23.35
N GLU A 161 35.65 -25.41 -22.07
CA GLU A 161 36.18 -24.17 -21.47
C GLU A 161 37.72 -24.11 -21.47
N VAL A 162 38.43 -25.25 -21.48
CA VAL A 162 39.91 -25.29 -21.33
C VAL A 162 40.60 -25.77 -22.60
N ASP A 163 40.08 -26.83 -23.22
CA ASP A 163 40.73 -27.52 -24.34
C ASP A 163 40.53 -26.77 -25.68
N ILE A 164 39.43 -26.01 -25.82
CA ILE A 164 39.17 -25.15 -27.00
C ILE A 164 40.02 -23.86 -26.97
N TYR A 165 40.31 -23.31 -25.78
CA TYR A 165 41.02 -22.03 -25.63
C TYR A 165 42.54 -22.15 -25.47
N THR A 166 43.07 -23.37 -25.34
CA THR A 166 44.52 -23.63 -25.26
C THR A 166 45.21 -23.71 -26.63
N ASP A 167 44.47 -23.51 -27.73
CA ASP A 167 44.96 -23.36 -29.12
C ASP A 167 45.60 -21.96 -29.40
N LEU A 168 46.48 -21.49 -28.50
CA LEU A 168 47.26 -20.25 -28.68
C LEU A 168 48.55 -20.48 -29.52
N PRO A 169 49.10 -19.44 -30.19
CA PRO A 169 49.93 -19.55 -31.41
C PRO A 169 51.34 -20.14 -31.25
N ASN A 170 51.70 -20.66 -30.08
CA ASN A 170 53.04 -21.16 -29.77
C ASN A 170 53.05 -22.59 -29.20
N THR A 171 51.94 -23.33 -29.28
CA THR A 171 51.96 -24.77 -29.02
C THR A 171 52.55 -25.54 -30.21
N PRO A 172 53.38 -26.56 -29.97
CA PRO A 172 54.15 -27.23 -31.01
C PRO A 172 53.21 -27.87 -32.04
N ILE A 173 53.64 -27.83 -33.30
CA ILE A 173 53.08 -28.31 -34.59
C ILE A 173 52.31 -29.67 -34.55
N SER A 174 52.35 -30.39 -33.43
CA SER A 174 51.66 -31.66 -33.15
C SER A 174 50.14 -31.63 -32.97
N LEU A 175 49.50 -30.51 -32.59
CA LEU A 175 48.04 -30.50 -32.37
C LEU A 175 47.23 -30.36 -33.68
N ARG A 176 47.75 -29.60 -34.66
CA ARG A 176 47.13 -29.49 -36.00
C ARG A 176 47.12 -30.80 -36.78
N SER A 177 48.09 -31.69 -36.57
CA SER A 177 48.15 -33.00 -37.23
C SER A 177 47.25 -34.05 -36.57
N ILE A 178 46.81 -33.82 -35.32
CA ILE A 178 45.91 -34.69 -34.54
C ILE A 178 44.44 -34.25 -34.66
N ALA A 179 44.16 -33.05 -35.20
CA ALA A 179 42.81 -32.49 -35.37
C ALA A 179 41.81 -33.44 -36.08
N SER A 180 42.27 -34.31 -36.99
CA SER A 180 41.42 -35.32 -37.66
C SER A 180 40.98 -36.47 -36.74
N ARG A 181 41.70 -36.74 -35.65
CA ARG A 181 41.42 -37.79 -34.64
C ARG A 181 40.86 -37.23 -33.33
N TRP A 182 40.64 -35.92 -33.26
CA TRP A 182 40.13 -35.22 -32.07
C TRP A 182 38.78 -35.76 -31.57
N PRO A 183 37.78 -36.04 -32.43
CA PRO A 183 36.52 -36.64 -31.99
C PRO A 183 36.72 -38.00 -31.29
N THR A 184 37.64 -38.81 -31.80
CA THR A 184 37.97 -40.14 -31.25
C THR A 184 38.70 -40.03 -29.92
N ILE A 185 39.65 -39.10 -29.81
CA ILE A 185 40.40 -38.81 -28.57
C ILE A 185 39.48 -38.26 -27.48
N ILE A 186 38.52 -37.39 -27.82
CA ILE A 186 37.50 -36.88 -26.89
C ILE A 186 36.62 -38.03 -26.38
N SER A 187 36.11 -38.87 -27.28
CA SER A 187 35.32 -40.06 -26.92
C SER A 187 36.08 -41.00 -25.99
N ASP A 188 37.37 -41.19 -26.21
CA ASP A 188 38.21 -42.08 -25.39
C ASP A 188 38.61 -41.44 -24.06
N PHE A 189 38.79 -40.12 -24.01
CA PHE A 189 38.97 -39.36 -22.78
C PHE A 189 37.74 -39.44 -21.85
N MET A 190 36.53 -39.47 -22.40
CA MET A 190 35.28 -39.64 -21.64
C MET A 190 35.15 -41.01 -20.95
N LYS A 191 36.00 -41.99 -21.31
CA LYS A 191 36.00 -43.35 -20.72
C LYS A 191 37.02 -43.52 -19.60
N LEU A 192 37.88 -42.54 -19.35
CA LEU A 192 38.91 -42.61 -18.30
C LEU A 192 38.32 -42.23 -16.94
N GLU A 193 38.75 -42.91 -15.88
CA GLU A 193 38.19 -42.74 -14.52
C GLU A 193 39.27 -42.34 -13.49
N GLU A 194 40.50 -42.83 -13.61
CA GLU A 194 41.60 -42.60 -12.66
C GLU A 194 42.88 -42.15 -13.36
N GLU A 195 43.80 -41.52 -12.63
CA GLU A 195 45.15 -41.21 -13.11
C GLU A 195 45.86 -42.52 -13.47
N LYS A 196 46.16 -42.71 -14.75
CA LYS A 196 46.74 -43.94 -15.30
C LYS A 196 47.99 -43.60 -16.08
N LEU A 197 49.04 -44.41 -15.91
CA LEU A 197 50.21 -44.35 -16.77
C LEU A 197 49.82 -44.74 -18.21
N PRO A 198 50.53 -44.28 -19.25
CA PRO A 198 50.22 -44.61 -20.64
C PRO A 198 50.07 -46.11 -20.91
N ASP A 199 50.83 -46.93 -20.17
CA ASP A 199 50.83 -48.40 -20.29
C ASP A 199 49.60 -49.07 -19.65
N GLU A 200 48.89 -48.38 -18.76
CA GLU A 200 47.73 -48.88 -18.01
C GLU A 200 46.39 -48.60 -18.73
N ILE A 201 46.43 -47.80 -19.81
CA ILE A 201 45.27 -47.49 -20.64
C ILE A 201 44.96 -48.67 -21.56
N LYS A 202 43.94 -49.46 -21.17
CA LYS A 202 43.36 -50.57 -21.93
C LYS A 202 42.43 -50.08 -23.06
N LEU A 203 42.93 -49.22 -23.94
CA LEU A 203 42.28 -48.79 -25.17
C LEU A 203 43.14 -49.22 -26.36
N ASP A 204 42.48 -49.61 -27.46
CA ASP A 204 43.14 -50.03 -28.71
C ASP A 204 43.53 -48.80 -29.55
N VAL A 205 44.45 -48.02 -29.01
CA VAL A 205 44.96 -46.76 -29.57
C VAL A 205 46.48 -46.73 -29.53
N SER A 206 47.08 -45.92 -30.41
CA SER A 206 48.55 -45.83 -30.52
C SER A 206 49.19 -45.35 -29.21
N TYR A 207 50.45 -45.71 -28.98
CA TYR A 207 51.17 -45.27 -27.77
C TYR A 207 51.19 -43.73 -27.64
N ALA A 208 51.31 -43.01 -28.75
CA ALA A 208 51.23 -41.54 -28.78
C ALA A 208 49.86 -41.02 -28.30
N GLU A 209 48.75 -41.65 -28.73
CA GLU A 209 47.40 -41.31 -28.24
C GLU A 209 47.23 -41.64 -26.76
N LYS A 210 47.80 -42.75 -26.26
CA LYS A 210 47.79 -43.09 -24.83
C LYS A 210 48.53 -42.04 -23.99
N VAL A 211 49.67 -41.52 -24.46
CA VAL A 211 50.41 -40.44 -23.78
C VAL A 211 49.59 -39.14 -23.72
N VAL A 212 48.93 -38.77 -24.83
CA VAL A 212 48.05 -37.59 -24.89
C VAL A 212 46.85 -37.75 -23.94
N LEU A 213 46.21 -38.92 -23.92
CA LEU A 213 45.09 -39.24 -23.04
C LEU A 213 45.49 -39.21 -21.56
N ALA A 214 46.65 -39.79 -21.21
CA ALA A 214 47.18 -39.76 -19.84
C ALA A 214 47.46 -38.33 -19.39
N THR A 215 48.05 -37.50 -20.25
CA THR A 215 48.35 -36.10 -19.96
C THR A 215 47.07 -35.26 -19.83
N LYS A 216 46.09 -35.43 -20.72
CA LYS A 216 44.77 -34.77 -20.60
C LYS A 216 44.05 -35.17 -19.32
N ASN A 217 44.10 -36.45 -18.94
CA ASN A 217 43.44 -36.94 -17.72
C ASN A 217 44.09 -36.39 -16.45
N LYS A 218 45.42 -36.29 -16.42
CA LYS A 218 46.14 -35.62 -15.34
C LYS A 218 45.76 -34.13 -15.22
N LEU A 219 45.77 -33.41 -16.35
CA LEU A 219 45.34 -32.01 -16.40
C LEU A 219 43.89 -31.82 -15.95
N PHE A 220 43.00 -32.73 -16.33
CA PHE A 220 41.61 -32.72 -15.87
C PHE A 220 41.46 -32.90 -14.37
N LEU A 221 42.22 -33.81 -13.75
CA LEU A 221 42.16 -34.03 -12.30
C LEU A 221 42.70 -32.84 -11.50
N GLU A 222 43.82 -32.26 -11.95
CA GLU A 222 44.38 -31.02 -11.37
C GLU A 222 43.40 -29.85 -11.55
N TRP A 223 42.84 -29.69 -12.75
CA TRP A 223 41.81 -28.69 -13.04
C TRP A 223 40.57 -28.89 -12.17
N LYS A 224 40.05 -30.11 -12.05
CA LYS A 224 38.83 -30.42 -11.28
C LYS A 224 38.96 -29.95 -9.83
N LYS A 225 40.11 -30.17 -9.20
CA LYS A 225 40.37 -29.74 -7.81
C LYS A 225 40.39 -28.21 -7.69
N MET A 226 41.15 -27.53 -8.55
CA MET A 226 41.21 -26.05 -8.54
C MET A 226 39.87 -25.41 -8.91
N PHE A 227 39.16 -26.02 -9.85
CA PHE A 227 37.87 -25.56 -10.34
C PHE A 227 36.79 -25.69 -9.27
N GLU A 228 36.76 -26.79 -8.51
CA GLU A 228 35.81 -26.97 -7.40
C GLU A 228 35.94 -25.87 -6.34
N GLU A 229 37.16 -25.60 -5.86
CA GLU A 229 37.42 -24.53 -4.88
C GLU A 229 36.99 -23.17 -5.42
N THR A 230 37.38 -22.87 -6.66
CA THR A 230 37.06 -21.60 -7.34
C THR A 230 35.55 -21.42 -7.54
N VAL A 231 34.84 -22.47 -7.94
CA VAL A 231 33.39 -22.47 -8.17
C VAL A 231 32.63 -22.21 -6.86
N VAL A 232 33.03 -22.87 -5.77
CA VAL A 232 32.38 -22.70 -4.46
C VAL A 232 32.59 -21.29 -3.91
N GLU A 233 33.81 -20.76 -3.99
CA GLU A 233 34.11 -19.39 -3.57
C GLU A 233 33.35 -18.37 -4.42
N ARG A 234 33.36 -18.55 -5.75
CA ARG A 234 32.65 -17.67 -6.68
C ARG A 234 31.14 -17.72 -6.48
N TYR A 235 30.57 -18.90 -6.22
CA TYR A 235 29.15 -19.05 -5.90
C TYR A 235 28.76 -18.27 -4.64
N LYS A 236 29.54 -18.37 -3.56
CA LYS A 236 29.30 -17.59 -2.32
C LYS A 236 29.36 -16.09 -2.59
N ARG A 237 30.40 -15.63 -3.30
CA ARG A 237 30.57 -14.22 -3.63
C ARG A 237 29.44 -13.69 -4.51
N ILE A 238 29.00 -14.43 -5.52
CA ILE A 238 27.87 -14.03 -6.38
C ILE A 238 26.58 -13.98 -5.56
N LYS A 239 26.35 -14.92 -4.65
CA LYS A 239 25.19 -14.90 -3.76
C LYS A 239 25.17 -13.63 -2.90
N GLU A 240 26.29 -13.26 -2.30
CA GLU A 240 26.43 -12.01 -1.54
C GLU A 240 26.18 -10.78 -2.42
N LEU A 241 26.69 -10.77 -3.66
CA LEU A 241 26.45 -9.69 -4.62
C LEU A 241 24.98 -9.59 -5.02
N VAL A 242 24.27 -10.71 -5.20
CA VAL A 242 22.84 -10.74 -5.48
C VAL A 242 22.04 -10.14 -4.32
N GLU A 243 22.36 -10.51 -3.08
CA GLU A 243 21.71 -9.95 -1.88
C GLU A 243 22.01 -8.44 -1.76
N ALA A 244 23.25 -8.02 -1.98
CA ALA A 244 23.64 -6.61 -1.98
C ALA A 244 22.89 -5.80 -3.06
N ARG A 245 22.80 -6.33 -4.29
CA ARG A 245 22.07 -5.66 -5.39
C ARG A 245 20.57 -5.56 -5.13
N LYS A 246 19.95 -6.59 -4.55
CA LYS A 246 18.55 -6.51 -4.11
C LYS A 246 18.33 -5.39 -3.09
N ASN A 247 19.23 -5.28 -2.10
CA ASN A 247 19.15 -4.20 -1.11
C ASN A 247 19.33 -2.83 -1.76
N SER A 248 20.27 -2.67 -2.69
CA SER A 248 20.46 -1.41 -3.43
C SER A 248 19.22 -1.00 -4.22
N ILE A 249 18.51 -1.94 -4.85
CA ILE A 249 17.25 -1.65 -5.57
C ILE A 249 16.19 -1.11 -4.59
N GLU A 250 16.04 -1.73 -3.43
CA GLU A 250 15.08 -1.28 -2.41
C GLU A 250 15.48 0.09 -1.80
N GLU A 251 16.78 0.36 -1.65
CA GLU A 251 17.30 1.68 -1.27
C GLU A 251 16.98 2.74 -2.33
N TYR A 252 17.17 2.44 -3.61
CA TYR A 252 16.82 3.37 -4.69
C TYR A 252 15.31 3.64 -4.73
N LYS A 253 14.48 2.60 -4.61
CA LYS A 253 13.02 2.76 -4.52
C LYS A 253 12.63 3.63 -3.33
N SER A 254 13.12 3.32 -2.13
CA SER A 254 12.79 4.06 -0.91
C SER A 254 13.25 5.52 -0.95
N SER A 255 14.40 5.81 -1.57
CA SER A 255 14.88 7.19 -1.78
C SER A 255 14.05 7.97 -2.79
N LEU A 256 13.47 7.31 -3.81
CA LEU A 256 12.60 7.94 -4.80
C LEU A 256 11.19 8.21 -4.30
N LYS A 257 10.63 7.39 -3.39
CA LYS A 257 9.29 7.56 -2.83
C LYS A 257 8.98 9.01 -2.41
N PRO A 258 9.79 9.69 -1.57
CA PRO A 258 9.51 11.08 -1.18
C PRO A 258 9.60 12.08 -2.34
N ILE A 259 10.45 11.84 -3.34
CA ILE A 259 10.60 12.71 -4.52
C ILE A 259 9.36 12.58 -5.42
N ILE A 260 8.93 11.35 -5.69
CA ILE A 260 7.70 11.06 -6.44
C ILE A 260 6.47 11.62 -5.71
N ALA A 261 6.41 11.43 -4.38
CA ALA A 261 5.34 11.98 -3.57
C ALA A 261 5.24 13.51 -3.72
N ARG A 262 6.37 14.22 -3.59
CA ARG A 262 6.42 15.68 -3.79
C ARG A 262 6.01 16.06 -5.22
N TYR A 263 6.51 15.36 -6.23
CA TYR A 263 6.14 15.61 -7.62
C TYR A 263 4.63 15.45 -7.86
N LYS A 264 4.01 14.41 -7.29
CA LYS A 264 2.56 14.17 -7.37
C LYS A 264 1.73 15.20 -6.59
N MET A 265 2.27 15.74 -5.50
CA MET A 265 1.62 16.83 -4.75
C MET A 265 1.58 18.14 -5.54
N ILE A 266 2.51 18.38 -6.46
CA ILE A 266 2.45 19.48 -7.44
C ILE A 266 1.43 19.12 -8.53
N ASN A 267 0.17 19.02 -8.12
CA ASN A 267 -0.93 18.63 -8.98
C ASN A 267 -1.48 19.85 -9.70
N ASP A 268 -1.31 19.89 -11.01
CA ASP A 268 -1.86 20.93 -11.86
C ASP A 268 -3.39 20.77 -11.90
N LEU A 269 -4.16 21.74 -11.41
CA LEU A 269 -5.63 21.68 -11.47
C LEU A 269 -6.15 21.43 -12.90
N LEU A 270 -5.41 21.84 -13.94
CA LEU A 270 -5.76 21.59 -15.34
C LEU A 270 -5.69 20.11 -15.76
N SER A 271 -4.98 19.27 -15.01
CA SER A 271 -4.94 17.83 -15.27
C SER A 271 -6.30 17.17 -15.06
N SER A 272 -7.14 17.74 -14.19
CA SER A 272 -8.49 17.25 -13.90
C SER A 272 -9.55 17.93 -14.74
N SER A 273 -10.58 17.18 -15.18
CA SER A 273 -11.75 17.77 -15.87
C SER A 273 -12.47 18.80 -15.00
N GLY A 274 -12.55 18.55 -13.69
CA GLY A 274 -13.14 19.48 -12.72
C GLY A 274 -12.38 20.79 -12.58
N GLY A 275 -11.05 20.74 -12.44
CA GLY A 275 -10.22 21.95 -12.32
C GLY A 275 -10.22 22.80 -13.60
N ARG A 276 -10.24 22.16 -14.79
CA ARG A 276 -10.43 22.88 -16.06
C ARG A 276 -11.76 23.64 -16.10
N LEU A 277 -12.84 22.99 -15.68
CA LEU A 277 -14.16 23.61 -15.64
C LEU A 277 -14.24 24.73 -14.59
N ALA A 278 -13.58 24.56 -13.44
CA ALA A 278 -13.52 25.56 -12.38
C ALA A 278 -12.82 26.83 -12.85
N ILE A 279 -11.66 26.70 -13.52
CA ILE A 279 -10.93 27.84 -14.10
C ILE A 279 -11.77 28.54 -15.19
N PHE A 280 -12.47 27.77 -16.02
CA PHE A 280 -13.35 28.34 -17.05
C PHE A 280 -14.54 29.11 -16.46
N ARG A 281 -15.04 28.70 -15.29
CA ARG A 281 -16.17 29.34 -14.59
C ARG A 281 -15.73 30.44 -13.62
N SER A 282 -14.43 30.68 -13.48
CA SER A 282 -13.92 31.74 -12.61
C SER A 282 -14.38 33.13 -13.09
N PHE A 283 -14.58 34.05 -12.15
CA PHE A 283 -15.05 35.41 -12.46
C PHE A 283 -13.98 36.30 -13.12
N PHE A 284 -12.72 35.91 -13.03
CA PHE A 284 -11.57 36.61 -13.62
C PHE A 284 -11.18 36.00 -14.98
N ARG A 285 -10.35 36.71 -15.76
CA ARG A 285 -9.94 36.27 -17.11
C ARG A 285 -8.64 35.47 -17.05
N PRO A 286 -8.68 34.13 -17.09
CA PRO A 286 -7.49 33.31 -16.86
C PRO A 286 -6.40 33.52 -17.93
N ASP A 287 -6.80 33.89 -19.15
CA ASP A 287 -5.88 34.10 -20.28
C ASP A 287 -5.12 35.44 -20.21
N ALA A 288 -5.62 36.39 -19.42
CA ALA A 288 -5.13 37.77 -19.42
C ALA A 288 -4.58 38.24 -18.07
N GLN A 289 -4.81 37.48 -16.99
CA GLN A 289 -4.45 37.86 -15.64
C GLN A 289 -3.52 36.83 -15.00
N ALA A 290 -2.55 37.33 -14.23
CA ALA A 290 -1.68 36.51 -13.40
C ALA A 290 -2.45 36.11 -12.13
N PHE A 291 -2.59 34.81 -11.90
CA PHE A 291 -3.27 34.29 -10.72
C PHE A 291 -2.67 32.97 -10.23
N SER A 292 -2.93 32.62 -8.98
CA SER A 292 -2.74 31.27 -8.45
C SER A 292 -3.97 30.82 -7.68
N ILE A 293 -4.28 29.53 -7.73
CA ILE A 293 -5.38 28.90 -6.99
C ILE A 293 -4.77 27.82 -6.10
N ASP A 294 -5.04 27.90 -4.81
CA ASP A 294 -4.73 26.86 -3.83
C ASP A 294 -6.04 26.28 -3.30
N SER A 295 -6.23 24.99 -3.51
CA SER A 295 -7.40 24.25 -3.08
C SER A 295 -7.02 23.28 -1.98
N MET A 296 -7.80 23.21 -0.90
CA MET A 296 -7.64 22.22 0.16
C MET A 296 -9.00 21.80 0.69
N THR A 297 -9.18 20.50 0.88
CA THR A 297 -10.31 19.99 1.67
C THR A 297 -9.80 19.48 3.00
N LEU A 298 -10.24 20.13 4.08
CA LEU A 298 -9.95 19.73 5.44
C LEU A 298 -11.17 19.00 6.02
N TRP A 299 -10.94 17.80 6.56
CA TRP A 299 -11.90 17.15 7.45
C TRP A 299 -11.44 17.31 8.87
N ALA A 300 -12.36 17.64 9.76
CA ALA A 300 -12.08 17.70 11.18
C ALA A 300 -13.22 17.07 11.98
N TRP A 301 -12.91 16.30 13.02
CA TRP A 301 -13.93 15.73 13.90
C TRP A 301 -13.50 15.73 15.36
N LYS A 302 -14.49 15.86 16.25
CA LYS A 302 -14.31 15.65 17.69
C LYS A 302 -15.56 15.02 18.31
N PRO A 303 -15.41 14.15 19.32
CA PRO A 303 -16.54 13.61 20.04
C PRO A 303 -17.17 14.69 20.94
N PHE A 304 -18.47 14.56 21.19
CA PHE A 304 -19.18 15.39 22.14
C PHE A 304 -20.09 14.51 23.02
N SER A 305 -20.27 14.88 24.28
CA SER A 305 -21.23 14.23 25.17
C SER A 305 -22.50 15.08 25.23
N PRO A 306 -23.62 14.65 24.62
CA PRO A 306 -24.86 15.37 24.73
C PRO A 306 -25.33 15.38 26.19
N ALA A 307 -25.79 16.53 26.68
CA ALA A 307 -26.37 16.67 28.02
C ALA A 307 -27.75 16.00 28.08
N GLU A 308 -27.76 14.67 28.02
CA GLU A 308 -28.97 13.86 28.11
C GLU A 308 -29.33 13.66 29.57
N LYS A 309 -30.52 14.13 29.95
CA LYS A 309 -31.07 13.78 31.25
C LYS A 309 -31.22 12.25 31.31
N TRP A 310 -30.72 11.63 32.38
CA TRP A 310 -30.86 10.19 32.70
C TRP A 310 -29.91 9.21 32.01
N LYS A 311 -28.92 9.67 31.21
CA LYS A 311 -27.88 8.79 30.67
C LYS A 311 -26.57 9.02 31.40
N ILE A 312 -26.06 7.99 32.06
CA ILE A 312 -24.76 8.03 32.74
C ILE A 312 -23.66 8.07 31.67
N SER A 313 -22.74 9.03 31.76
CA SER A 313 -21.52 9.03 30.95
C SER A 313 -20.65 7.84 31.36
N TYR A 314 -20.41 6.90 30.45
CA TYR A 314 -19.49 5.79 30.70
C TYR A 314 -18.05 6.28 30.65
N GLU A 315 -17.31 6.16 31.75
CA GLU A 315 -15.89 6.57 31.84
C GLU A 315 -14.91 5.40 31.66
N ARG A 316 -15.36 4.22 31.20
CA ARG A 316 -14.53 3.01 31.26
C ARG A 316 -13.99 2.59 29.89
N HIS A 317 -12.67 2.64 29.76
CA HIS A 317 -11.89 1.85 28.80
C HIS A 317 -11.93 0.37 29.20
N ALA A 318 -13.01 -0.33 28.85
CA ALA A 318 -13.06 -1.77 29.01
C ALA A 318 -12.15 -2.43 27.97
N LYS A 319 -11.50 -3.55 28.31
CA LYS A 319 -10.85 -4.40 27.32
C LYS A 319 -11.81 -5.49 26.86
N ILE A 320 -11.91 -5.71 25.55
CA ILE A 320 -12.85 -6.64 24.92
C ILE A 320 -12.13 -7.55 23.92
N SER A 321 -12.76 -8.67 23.56
CA SER A 321 -12.27 -9.51 22.46
C SER A 321 -12.58 -8.87 21.10
N LEU A 322 -11.81 -9.25 20.07
CA LEU A 322 -12.04 -8.80 18.69
C LEU A 322 -13.40 -9.24 18.13
N GLU A 323 -13.89 -10.41 18.55
CA GLU A 323 -15.24 -10.87 18.18
C GLU A 323 -16.31 -9.90 18.70
N LYS A 324 -16.17 -9.40 19.93
CA LYS A 324 -17.07 -8.38 20.50
C LYS A 324 -16.94 -7.03 19.78
N ALA A 325 -15.78 -6.73 19.22
CA ALA A 325 -15.56 -5.55 18.40
C ALA A 325 -16.19 -5.65 16.99
N GLY A 326 -16.67 -6.84 16.59
CA GLY A 326 -17.33 -7.09 15.30
C GLY A 326 -16.44 -7.69 14.21
N PHE A 327 -15.23 -8.15 14.55
CA PHE A 327 -14.37 -8.89 13.60
C PHE A 327 -14.87 -10.33 13.44
N SER A 328 -14.83 -10.81 12.20
CA SER A 328 -15.08 -12.22 11.87
C SER A 328 -13.90 -13.11 12.27
N LYS A 329 -14.10 -14.42 12.36
CA LYS A 329 -13.05 -15.36 12.78
C LYS A 329 -11.89 -15.37 11.79
N GLU A 330 -12.21 -15.30 10.50
CA GLU A 330 -11.24 -15.25 9.40
C GLU A 330 -10.38 -13.97 9.47
N GLU A 331 -10.99 -12.83 9.78
CA GLU A 331 -10.28 -11.56 9.98
C GLU A 331 -9.35 -11.62 11.21
N ILE A 332 -9.76 -12.27 12.30
CA ILE A 332 -8.95 -12.45 13.50
C ILE A 332 -7.73 -13.34 13.19
N GLU A 333 -7.93 -14.44 12.48
CA GLU A 333 -6.84 -15.33 12.04
C GLU A 333 -5.85 -14.59 11.13
N GLU A 334 -6.33 -13.73 10.22
CA GLU A 334 -5.47 -12.89 9.38
C GLU A 334 -4.58 -11.96 10.22
N LEU A 335 -5.16 -11.30 11.23
CA LEU A 335 -4.45 -10.37 12.12
C LEU A 335 -3.40 -11.09 12.97
N VAL A 336 -3.71 -12.29 13.48
CA VAL A 336 -2.77 -13.12 14.26
C VAL A 336 -1.64 -13.61 13.36
N ARG A 337 -1.93 -14.09 12.15
CA ARG A 337 -0.91 -14.56 11.18
C ARG A 337 0.07 -13.45 10.81
N LYS A 338 -0.40 -12.22 10.71
CA LYS A 338 0.44 -11.03 10.42
C LYS A 338 1.16 -10.47 11.66
N GLY A 339 1.00 -11.09 12.83
CA GLY A 339 1.66 -10.68 14.06
C GLY A 339 1.20 -9.32 14.60
N LYS A 340 0.04 -8.82 14.17
CA LYS A 340 -0.49 -7.53 14.65
C LYS A 340 -1.08 -7.64 16.05
N ILE A 341 -1.55 -8.83 16.42
CA ILE A 341 -2.25 -9.13 17.67
C ILE A 341 -1.85 -10.53 18.12
N LYS A 342 -1.71 -10.75 19.44
CA LYS A 342 -1.49 -12.08 20.01
C LYS A 342 -2.81 -12.89 20.07
N PRO A 343 -2.76 -14.22 20.01
CA PRO A 343 -3.95 -15.05 20.22
C PRO A 343 -4.65 -14.69 21.55
N ASN A 344 -5.97 -14.46 21.50
CA ASN A 344 -6.80 -14.07 22.65
C ASN A 344 -6.45 -12.72 23.32
N GLU A 345 -5.69 -11.85 22.66
CA GLU A 345 -5.42 -10.51 23.19
C GLU A 345 -6.70 -9.68 23.25
N LEU A 346 -6.92 -9.02 24.40
CA LEU A 346 -8.03 -8.09 24.57
C LEU A 346 -7.61 -6.70 24.09
N VAL A 347 -8.48 -6.07 23.31
CA VAL A 347 -8.30 -4.73 22.75
C VAL A 347 -9.13 -3.71 23.53
N ASP A 348 -8.68 -2.47 23.60
CA ASP A 348 -9.45 -1.41 24.26
C ASP A 348 -10.78 -1.19 23.52
N ALA A 349 -11.88 -1.07 24.25
CA ALA A 349 -13.22 -0.86 23.72
C ALA A 349 -13.41 0.59 23.27
N LEU A 350 -14.22 0.76 22.24
CA LEU A 350 -14.79 2.05 21.86
C LEU A 350 -16.10 2.31 22.63
N PRO A 351 -16.60 3.56 22.66
CA PRO A 351 -17.84 3.92 23.35
C PRO A 351 -19.06 3.06 23.01
N ILE A 352 -19.16 2.61 21.76
CA ILE A 352 -20.18 1.64 21.31
C ILE A 352 -19.51 0.47 20.60
N GLU A 353 -19.96 -0.73 20.93
CA GLU A 353 -19.54 -1.99 20.32
C GLU A 353 -20.78 -2.81 19.88
N PRO A 354 -20.70 -3.62 18.79
CA PRO A 354 -19.54 -3.79 17.92
C PRO A 354 -19.27 -2.52 17.10
N SER A 355 -18.00 -2.14 17.05
CA SER A 355 -17.50 -0.98 16.32
C SER A 355 -17.33 -1.25 14.83
N ILE A 356 -17.11 -2.51 14.44
CA ILE A 356 -17.10 -2.98 13.04
C ILE A 356 -18.45 -3.63 12.72
N ASP A 357 -19.47 -2.80 12.51
CA ASP A 357 -20.84 -3.23 12.21
C ASP A 357 -21.12 -3.36 10.69
N ASN A 358 -22.37 -3.67 10.35
CA ASN A 358 -22.82 -3.77 8.96
C ASN A 358 -22.70 -2.44 8.19
N VAL A 359 -22.78 -1.30 8.87
CA VAL A 359 -22.65 0.03 8.25
C VAL A 359 -21.20 0.28 7.87
N VAL A 360 -20.24 -0.02 8.76
CA VAL A 360 -18.80 0.05 8.44
C VAL A 360 -18.47 -0.87 7.27
N ARG A 361 -19.00 -2.10 7.26
CA ARG A 361 -18.77 -3.04 6.16
C ARG A 361 -19.38 -2.57 4.83
N LYS A 362 -20.54 -1.91 4.87
CA LYS A 362 -21.14 -1.28 3.68
C LYS A 362 -20.27 -0.13 3.17
N ILE A 363 -19.83 0.77 4.07
CA ILE A 363 -18.95 1.90 3.72
C ILE A 363 -17.63 1.38 3.14
N LYS A 364 -17.02 0.35 3.74
CA LYS A 364 -15.83 -0.33 3.22
C LYS A 364 -16.01 -0.74 1.76
N SER A 365 -17.12 -1.41 1.43
CA SER A 365 -17.40 -1.84 0.05
C SER A 365 -17.50 -0.67 -0.93
N GLU A 366 -18.12 0.44 -0.52
CA GLU A 366 -18.21 1.65 -1.36
C GLU A 366 -16.84 2.35 -1.53
N ILE A 367 -16.00 2.37 -0.49
CA ILE A 367 -14.62 2.87 -0.56
C ILE A 367 -13.80 2.01 -1.54
N GLU A 368 -13.88 0.68 -1.43
CA GLU A 368 -13.15 -0.23 -2.32
C GLU A 368 -13.51 -0.02 -3.79
N LYS A 369 -14.79 0.23 -4.10
CA LYS A 369 -15.25 0.54 -5.47
C LYS A 369 -14.74 1.89 -5.97
N GLU A 370 -14.86 2.94 -5.15
CA GLU A 370 -14.50 4.31 -5.54
C GLU A 370 -13.00 4.49 -5.76
N TYR A 371 -12.18 3.93 -4.87
CA TYR A 371 -10.73 4.07 -4.93
C TYR A 371 -10.04 2.92 -5.67
N ASN A 372 -10.79 1.88 -6.00
CA ASN A 372 -10.31 0.70 -6.68
C ASN A 372 -9.17 -0.01 -5.93
N ILE A 373 -9.33 -0.17 -4.62
CA ILE A 373 -8.37 -0.82 -3.73
C ILE A 373 -9.06 -1.93 -2.94
N LYS A 374 -8.29 -2.86 -2.39
CA LYS A 374 -8.78 -3.88 -1.46
C LYS A 374 -8.42 -3.51 -0.03
N LEU A 375 -9.42 -3.36 0.83
CA LEU A 375 -9.23 -3.11 2.25
C LEU A 375 -9.24 -4.43 3.02
N THR A 376 -8.23 -4.65 3.87
CA THR A 376 -8.02 -5.89 4.62
C THR A 376 -8.53 -5.78 6.06
N ALA A 377 -8.48 -6.88 6.82
CA ALA A 377 -8.76 -6.87 8.26
C ALA A 377 -7.84 -5.89 9.02
N GLU A 378 -6.60 -5.76 8.55
CA GLU A 378 -5.60 -4.86 9.10
C GLU A 378 -6.01 -3.40 8.99
N ASP A 379 -6.65 -3.00 7.90
CA ASP A 379 -7.12 -1.63 7.71
C ASP A 379 -8.29 -1.29 8.64
N LEU A 380 -9.20 -2.25 8.83
CA LEU A 380 -10.29 -2.14 9.81
C LEU A 380 -9.75 -2.00 11.23
N PHE A 381 -8.76 -2.82 11.57
CA PHE A 381 -8.10 -2.74 12.86
C PHE A 381 -7.33 -1.43 13.05
N GLU A 382 -6.64 -0.96 12.02
CA GLU A 382 -5.93 0.31 12.04
C GLU A 382 -6.87 1.51 12.19
N ALA A 383 -7.99 1.53 11.47
CA ALA A 383 -8.99 2.58 11.60
C ALA A 383 -9.55 2.68 13.02
N ARG A 384 -9.86 1.52 13.61
CA ARG A 384 -10.28 1.41 15.01
C ARG A 384 -9.20 1.89 15.97
N ARG A 385 -7.94 1.47 15.75
CA ARG A 385 -6.78 1.86 16.57
C ARG A 385 -6.53 3.36 16.52
N ARG A 386 -6.56 3.99 15.34
CA ARG A 386 -6.42 5.45 15.18
C ARG A 386 -7.48 6.20 15.99
N LEU A 387 -8.72 5.72 15.98
CA LEU A 387 -9.79 6.34 16.78
C LEU A 387 -9.59 6.18 18.29
N ILE A 388 -9.23 4.98 18.75
CA ILE A 388 -8.95 4.69 20.17
C ILE A 388 -7.78 5.51 20.69
N ASN A 389 -6.69 5.60 19.92
CA ASN A 389 -5.52 6.34 20.34
C ASN A 389 -5.87 7.79 20.66
N ARG A 390 -6.81 8.43 19.96
CA ARG A 390 -7.25 9.79 20.29
C ARG A 390 -8.06 9.90 21.58
N TYR A 391 -8.78 8.85 21.99
CA TYR A 391 -9.39 8.79 23.33
C TYR A 391 -8.35 8.60 24.43
N SER A 392 -7.32 7.78 24.18
CA SER A 392 -6.31 7.42 25.18
C SER A 392 -5.16 8.43 25.29
N LEU A 393 -4.95 9.27 24.28
CA LEU A 393 -3.96 10.34 24.32
C LEU A 393 -4.43 11.42 25.30
N SER A 394 -4.00 11.30 26.57
CA SER A 394 -3.84 12.48 27.43
C SER A 394 -3.02 13.53 26.67
N PRO A 395 -3.31 14.84 26.80
CA PRO A 395 -2.55 15.88 26.13
C PRO A 395 -1.06 15.66 26.41
N VAL A 396 -0.34 15.21 25.39
CA VAL A 396 1.12 15.04 25.46
C VAL A 396 1.68 16.43 25.74
N VAL A 397 2.56 16.49 26.75
CA VAL A 397 3.24 17.69 27.23
C VAL A 397 3.64 18.57 26.04
N GLY A 398 2.95 19.71 25.87
CA GLY A 398 3.18 20.69 24.79
C GLY A 398 2.05 20.87 23.78
N THR A 399 1.05 19.98 23.74
CA THR A 399 -0.21 20.20 23.01
C THR A 399 -1.36 20.38 24.00
N GLU A 400 -1.85 21.62 24.13
CA GLU A 400 -3.06 21.99 24.87
C GLU A 400 -4.31 21.37 24.21
N GLY A 401 -4.44 20.04 24.27
CA GLY A 401 -5.56 19.30 23.70
C GLY A 401 -6.66 19.07 24.73
N VAL A 402 -7.90 19.37 24.37
CA VAL A 402 -9.09 19.00 25.16
C VAL A 402 -9.21 17.47 25.18
N LEU A 403 -9.28 16.86 26.37
CA LEU A 403 -9.52 15.43 26.51
C LEU A 403 -10.85 15.06 25.84
N TRP A 404 -10.82 14.05 24.97
CA TRP A 404 -12.01 13.60 24.27
C TRP A 404 -12.98 12.91 25.23
N PRO A 405 -14.24 13.40 25.34
CA PRO A 405 -15.25 12.67 26.11
C PRO A 405 -15.50 11.32 25.45
N PHE A 406 -15.52 10.24 26.23
CA PHE A 406 -15.75 8.88 25.74
C PHE A 406 -17.21 8.71 25.25
N SER A 407 -17.46 9.17 24.02
CA SER A 407 -18.81 9.32 23.45
C SER A 407 -18.86 8.79 22.02
N PRO A 408 -19.92 8.08 21.61
CA PRO A 408 -20.05 7.56 20.26
C PRO A 408 -20.49 8.62 19.23
N TYR A 409 -20.73 9.86 19.65
CA TYR A 409 -21.25 10.94 18.81
C TYR A 409 -20.20 12.00 18.53
N PHE A 410 -20.11 12.42 17.27
CA PHE A 410 -19.10 13.32 16.77
C PHE A 410 -19.71 14.50 16.04
N VAL A 411 -19.12 15.67 16.24
CA VAL A 411 -19.26 16.78 15.30
C VAL A 411 -18.18 16.59 14.25
N PHE A 412 -18.60 16.50 12.99
CA PHE A 412 -17.71 16.43 11.84
C PHE A 412 -17.84 17.70 11.03
N VAL A 413 -16.71 18.27 10.66
CA VAL A 413 -16.58 19.52 9.94
C VAL A 413 -15.90 19.22 8.61
N GLU A 414 -16.55 19.60 7.52
CA GLU A 414 -15.99 19.54 6.18
C GLU A 414 -15.74 20.97 5.71
N LEU A 415 -14.49 21.25 5.34
CA LEU A 415 -13.99 22.57 4.96
C LEU A 415 -13.22 22.46 3.64
N PRO A 416 -13.90 22.40 2.49
CA PRO A 416 -13.32 22.72 1.20
C PRO A 416 -13.04 24.24 1.16
N MET A 417 -11.81 24.59 0.82
CA MET A 417 -11.28 25.94 0.78
C MET A 417 -10.54 26.14 -0.53
N ASP A 418 -10.89 27.21 -1.24
CA ASP A 418 -10.21 27.66 -2.45
C ASP A 418 -9.70 29.08 -2.19
N ARG A 419 -8.37 29.24 -2.18
CA ARG A 419 -7.70 30.53 -2.11
C ARG A 419 -7.24 30.91 -3.51
N ILE A 420 -7.61 32.10 -3.96
CA ILE A 420 -7.21 32.65 -5.25
C ILE A 420 -6.37 33.90 -5.00
N VAL A 421 -5.15 33.93 -5.51
CA VAL A 421 -4.31 35.14 -5.54
C VAL A 421 -4.43 35.73 -6.93
N LEU A 422 -4.88 36.98 -7.04
CA LEU A 422 -4.98 37.71 -8.31
C LEU A 422 -3.99 38.87 -8.33
N VAL A 423 -3.25 39.01 -9.43
CA VAL A 423 -2.39 40.16 -9.68
C VAL A 423 -3.08 41.09 -10.68
N LEU A 424 -3.44 42.28 -10.22
CA LEU A 424 -4.09 43.30 -11.04
C LEU A 424 -3.08 44.01 -11.97
N PRO A 425 -3.52 44.66 -13.06
CA PRO A 425 -2.62 45.34 -14.00
C PRO A 425 -1.76 46.44 -13.39
N ASN A 426 -2.18 47.02 -12.26
CA ASN A 426 -1.42 48.02 -11.51
C ASN A 426 -0.39 47.40 -10.54
N GLY A 427 -0.22 46.07 -10.56
CA GLY A 427 0.70 45.33 -9.69
C GLY A 427 0.14 45.02 -8.30
N ILE A 428 -1.05 45.49 -7.94
CA ILE A 428 -1.68 45.17 -6.66
C ILE A 428 -2.07 43.69 -6.66
N GLN A 429 -1.76 43.00 -5.58
CA GLN A 429 -2.16 41.62 -5.34
C GLN A 429 -3.33 41.58 -4.36
N ILE A 430 -4.38 40.87 -4.74
CA ILE A 430 -5.55 40.61 -3.90
C ILE A 430 -5.66 39.10 -3.69
N GLU A 431 -6.10 38.71 -2.50
CA GLU A 431 -6.45 37.33 -2.20
C GLU A 431 -7.97 37.22 -2.04
N ASP A 432 -8.51 36.12 -2.54
CA ASP A 432 -9.91 35.73 -2.39
C ASP A 432 -9.94 34.34 -1.77
N LEU A 433 -10.81 34.12 -0.79
CA LEU A 433 -10.97 32.85 -0.09
C LEU A 433 -12.43 32.46 -0.08
N THR A 434 -12.74 31.45 -0.88
CA THR A 434 -14.04 30.80 -0.87
C THR A 434 -13.97 29.52 -0.03
N LEU A 435 -14.87 29.38 0.93
CA LEU A 435 -14.86 28.26 1.88
C LEU A 435 -16.28 27.70 2.05
N GLY A 436 -16.46 26.41 1.79
CA GLY A 436 -17.76 25.73 1.94
C GLY A 436 -17.93 25.11 3.32
N LEU A 437 -18.38 25.88 4.32
CA LEU A 437 -18.51 25.36 5.68
C LEU A 437 -19.71 24.42 5.79
N LYS A 438 -19.44 23.15 6.10
CA LYS A 438 -20.45 22.13 6.39
C LYS A 438 -20.15 21.46 7.72
N THR A 439 -21.15 21.40 8.59
CA THR A 439 -21.06 20.60 9.82
C THR A 439 -22.09 19.49 9.85
N TYR A 440 -21.67 18.36 10.39
CA TYR A 440 -22.44 17.13 10.45
C TYR A 440 -22.44 16.61 11.88
N VAL A 441 -23.54 15.94 12.25
CA VAL A 441 -23.54 15.02 13.38
C VAL A 441 -23.33 13.61 12.83
N LYS A 442 -22.28 12.95 13.30
CA LYS A 442 -21.89 11.61 12.87
C LYS A 442 -21.74 10.66 14.06
N THR A 443 -22.09 9.39 13.87
CA THR A 443 -21.78 8.33 14.83
C THR A 443 -20.40 7.73 14.60
N GLN A 444 -19.89 7.05 15.62
CA GLN A 444 -18.58 6.39 15.63
C GLN A 444 -18.33 5.48 14.41
N ASN A 445 -19.32 4.69 13.98
CA ASN A 445 -19.19 3.83 12.80
C ASN A 445 -18.97 4.63 11.50
N ILE A 446 -19.62 5.79 11.34
CA ILE A 446 -19.40 6.68 10.19
C ILE A 446 -18.01 7.31 10.26
N ILE A 447 -17.53 7.70 11.46
CA ILE A 447 -16.18 8.22 11.65
C ILE A 447 -15.12 7.15 11.34
N ILE A 448 -15.32 5.90 11.75
CA ILE A 448 -14.47 4.77 11.33
C ILE A 448 -14.45 4.67 9.80
N GLY A 449 -15.60 4.83 9.15
CA GLY A 449 -15.70 4.93 7.69
C GLY A 449 -14.82 6.02 7.09
N HIS A 450 -14.83 7.24 7.65
CA HIS A 450 -13.94 8.32 7.19
C HIS A 450 -12.46 8.01 7.41
N ILE A 451 -12.10 7.39 8.54
CA ILE A 451 -10.71 6.98 8.79
C ILE A 451 -10.29 5.90 7.78
N LEU A 452 -11.17 4.96 7.45
CA LEU A 452 -10.94 3.97 6.38
C LEU A 452 -10.75 4.63 5.02
N GLU A 453 -11.51 5.68 4.71
CA GLU A 453 -11.32 6.42 3.47
C GLU A 453 -9.98 7.17 3.43
N VAL A 454 -9.52 7.69 4.57
CA VAL A 454 -8.17 8.27 4.68
C VAL A 454 -7.10 7.20 4.43
N ILE A 455 -7.20 6.03 5.07
CA ILE A 455 -6.30 4.89 4.84
C ILE A 455 -6.35 4.44 3.38
N ALA A 456 -7.53 4.44 2.77
CA ALA A 456 -7.70 4.09 1.37
C ALA A 456 -6.97 5.06 0.44
N ARG A 457 -7.03 6.36 0.71
CA ARG A 457 -6.29 7.39 -0.02
C ARG A 457 -4.77 7.24 0.15
N GLU A 458 -4.31 6.99 1.38
CA GLU A 458 -2.90 6.70 1.68
C GLU A 458 -2.42 5.49 0.84
N LYS A 459 -3.18 4.38 0.86
CA LYS A 459 -2.85 3.19 0.06
C LYS A 459 -2.85 3.43 -1.44
N ARG A 460 -3.86 4.14 -1.95
CA ARG A 460 -3.91 4.48 -3.37
C ARG A 460 -2.71 5.32 -3.78
N PHE A 461 -2.32 6.27 -2.95
CA PHE A 461 -1.14 7.09 -3.19
C PHE A 461 0.14 6.25 -3.21
N GLU A 462 0.30 5.33 -2.26
CA GLU A 462 1.42 4.37 -2.25
C GLU A 462 1.40 3.45 -3.47
N TYR A 463 0.24 2.98 -3.94
CA TYR A 463 0.14 2.18 -5.16
C TYR A 463 0.49 2.99 -6.40
N GLU A 464 0.08 4.26 -6.49
CA GLU A 464 0.48 5.14 -7.59
C GLU A 464 1.99 5.39 -7.60
N ILE A 465 2.62 5.58 -6.43
CA ILE A 465 4.07 5.69 -6.31
C ILE A 465 4.75 4.39 -6.71
N GLY A 466 4.32 3.27 -6.14
CA GLY A 466 4.89 1.96 -6.42
C GLY A 466 4.66 1.53 -7.87
N SER A 467 3.60 1.98 -8.54
CA SER A 467 3.40 1.77 -9.97
C SER A 467 4.46 2.48 -10.82
N LEU A 468 4.82 3.71 -10.46
CA LEU A 468 5.92 4.43 -11.12
C LEU A 468 7.28 3.74 -10.89
N LEU A 469 7.41 2.99 -9.78
CA LEU A 469 8.59 2.19 -9.44
C LEU A 469 8.54 0.75 -9.96
N GLY A 470 7.46 0.33 -10.63
CA GLY A 470 7.26 -1.03 -11.11
C GLY A 470 6.96 -2.09 -10.03
N GLU A 471 6.59 -1.68 -8.81
CA GLU A 471 6.19 -2.58 -7.72
C GLU A 471 4.74 -3.07 -7.88
N PHE A 472 3.86 -2.21 -8.40
CA PHE A 472 2.43 -2.47 -8.57
C PHE A 472 1.97 -2.22 -10.00
N GLY A 473 0.96 -2.96 -10.42
CA GLY A 473 0.27 -2.80 -11.69
C GLY A 473 -1.24 -2.96 -11.53
N ILE A 474 -1.97 -2.73 -12.61
CA ILE A 474 -3.43 -2.82 -12.65
C ILE A 474 -3.82 -4.09 -13.40
N ASP A 475 -4.23 -5.13 -12.67
CA ASP A 475 -4.82 -6.35 -13.25
C ASP A 475 -6.36 -6.26 -13.16
N LYS A 476 -7.05 -6.36 -14.30
CA LYS A 476 -8.52 -6.28 -14.41
C LYS A 476 -9.12 -5.09 -13.67
N GLY A 477 -8.42 -3.96 -13.69
CA GLY A 477 -8.83 -2.77 -12.98
C GLY A 477 -8.77 -2.96 -11.46
N LYS A 478 -7.78 -3.65 -10.87
CA LYS A 478 -7.45 -3.63 -9.44
C LYS A 478 -5.94 -3.56 -9.26
N TRP A 479 -5.48 -2.87 -8.21
CA TRP A 479 -4.07 -2.82 -7.86
C TRP A 479 -3.57 -4.16 -7.32
N GLU A 480 -2.54 -4.72 -7.95
CA GLU A 480 -1.83 -5.91 -7.46
C GLU A 480 -0.31 -5.71 -7.57
N THR A 481 0.46 -6.51 -6.84
CA THR A 481 1.92 -6.50 -6.95
C THR A 481 2.34 -7.15 -8.27
N VAL A 482 3.35 -6.60 -8.94
CA VAL A 482 3.87 -7.14 -10.21
C VAL A 482 4.31 -8.60 -10.05
N GLU A 483 4.88 -8.96 -8.90
CA GLU A 483 5.21 -10.37 -8.60
C GLU A 483 4.00 -11.31 -8.64
N ASN A 484 2.84 -10.87 -8.15
CA ASN A 484 1.62 -11.68 -8.16
C ASN A 484 1.01 -11.76 -9.57
N MET A 485 1.12 -10.69 -10.37
CA MET A 485 0.75 -10.70 -11.79
C MET A 485 1.62 -11.68 -12.57
N LEU A 486 2.94 -11.62 -12.40
CA LEU A 486 3.87 -12.55 -13.06
C LEU A 486 3.65 -14.01 -12.64
N LYS A 487 3.34 -14.27 -11.36
CA LYS A 487 2.99 -15.62 -10.88
C LYS A 487 1.68 -16.14 -11.49
N LYS A 488 0.71 -15.28 -11.76
CA LYS A 488 -0.56 -15.65 -12.42
C LYS A 488 -0.39 -15.87 -13.92
N GLU A 489 0.36 -15.02 -14.61
CA GLU A 489 0.57 -15.08 -16.06
C GLU A 489 1.57 -16.17 -16.47
N PHE A 490 2.59 -16.42 -15.64
CA PHE A 490 3.65 -17.39 -15.91
C PHE A 490 3.72 -18.44 -14.79
N SER A 491 2.57 -19.06 -14.48
CA SER A 491 2.47 -20.10 -13.44
C SER A 491 3.40 -21.30 -13.70
N GLU A 492 3.75 -21.56 -14.96
CA GLU A 492 4.66 -22.63 -15.39
C GLU A 492 6.14 -22.35 -15.05
N ILE A 493 6.53 -21.08 -14.88
CA ILE A 493 7.92 -20.65 -14.63
C ILE A 493 8.13 -20.24 -13.16
N TYR A 494 7.11 -19.66 -12.52
CA TYR A 494 7.21 -19.04 -11.19
C TYR A 494 6.25 -19.62 -10.12
N GLY A 495 5.43 -20.61 -10.47
CA GLY A 495 4.44 -21.19 -9.55
C GLY A 495 4.94 -22.39 -8.76
N GLU A 496 4.83 -22.35 -7.43
CA GLU A 496 4.47 -23.54 -6.66
C GLU A 496 2.98 -23.83 -6.93
N TYR A 497 2.67 -25.08 -7.32
CA TYR A 497 1.31 -25.52 -7.58
C TYR A 497 0.46 -25.40 -6.31
N LYS A 498 -0.41 -24.40 -6.23
CA LYS A 498 -1.53 -24.37 -5.29
C LYS A 498 -2.82 -24.12 -6.07
N GLU A 499 -3.68 -25.12 -6.05
CA GLU A 499 -5.05 -25.06 -6.58
C GLU A 499 -5.77 -23.84 -6.00
N GLN A 500 -6.16 -22.92 -6.90
CA GLN A 500 -7.12 -21.88 -6.57
C GLN A 500 -8.49 -22.54 -6.45
N LYS A 501 -9.00 -22.71 -5.23
CA LYS A 501 -10.43 -22.93 -5.00
C LYS A 501 -11.16 -21.62 -5.31
N GLU A 502 -11.97 -21.64 -6.36
CA GLU A 502 -12.99 -20.62 -6.58
C GLU A 502 -13.96 -20.61 -5.39
N GLU A 503 -13.96 -19.52 -4.62
CA GLU A 503 -15.02 -19.24 -3.66
C GLU A 503 -16.29 -18.86 -4.42
N THR A 504 -17.16 -19.84 -4.63
CA THR A 504 -18.55 -19.61 -5.03
C THR A 504 -19.25 -18.79 -3.94
N VAL A 505 -19.66 -17.57 -4.28
CA VAL A 505 -20.53 -16.73 -3.45
C VAL A 505 -21.81 -17.50 -3.15
N PRO A 506 -22.15 -17.80 -1.88
CA PRO A 506 -23.40 -18.47 -1.58
C PRO A 506 -24.55 -17.50 -1.89
N GLU A 507 -25.42 -17.90 -2.82
CA GLU A 507 -26.73 -17.26 -2.98
C GLU A 507 -27.46 -17.30 -1.64
N LYS A 508 -27.80 -16.11 -1.13
CA LYS A 508 -28.65 -15.94 0.05
C LYS A 508 -30.02 -16.57 -0.21
N LYS A 509 -30.22 -17.81 0.25
CA LYS A 509 -31.56 -18.35 0.50
C LYS A 509 -32.23 -17.46 1.55
N LYS A 510 -33.25 -16.71 1.14
CA LYS A 510 -34.20 -16.05 2.05
C LYS A 510 -34.75 -17.11 3.00
N THR A 511 -34.40 -17.00 4.27
CA THR A 511 -34.92 -17.87 5.32
C THR A 511 -36.39 -17.53 5.58
N LEU A 512 -37.20 -18.56 5.79
CA LEU A 512 -38.62 -18.54 6.21
C LEU A 512 -38.94 -17.55 7.35
N LEU A 513 -37.93 -17.13 8.12
CA LEU A 513 -38.03 -16.13 9.19
C LEU A 513 -38.44 -14.73 8.73
N ASP A 514 -38.06 -14.30 7.52
CA ASP A 514 -38.45 -12.96 7.01
C ASP A 514 -39.95 -12.89 6.70
N SER A 515 -40.57 -14.01 6.30
CA SER A 515 -42.01 -14.10 6.05
C SER A 515 -42.84 -14.14 7.34
N ILE A 516 -42.30 -14.71 8.41
CA ILE A 516 -42.96 -14.77 9.73
C ILE A 516 -42.94 -13.38 10.40
N LEU A 517 -41.86 -12.61 10.22
CA LEU A 517 -41.73 -11.24 10.71
C LEU A 517 -42.71 -10.26 10.02
N GLU A 518 -43.05 -10.48 8.74
CA GLU A 518 -44.06 -9.66 8.05
C GLU A 518 -45.48 -9.91 8.60
N VAL A 519 -45.83 -11.15 8.94
CA VAL A 519 -47.15 -11.50 9.50
C VAL A 519 -47.34 -10.93 10.91
N PHE A 520 -46.32 -11.02 11.77
CA PHE A 520 -46.36 -10.39 13.10
C PHE A 520 -46.40 -8.86 13.04
N SER A 521 -45.79 -8.24 12.02
CA SER A 521 -45.86 -6.79 11.82
C SER A 521 -47.27 -6.30 11.46
N LYS A 522 -48.07 -7.12 10.77
CA LYS A 522 -49.47 -6.82 10.45
C LYS A 522 -50.40 -6.93 11.67
N ILE A 523 -50.14 -7.90 12.56
CA ILE A 523 -50.91 -8.07 13.81
C ILE A 523 -50.60 -6.96 14.83
N GLY A 524 -49.33 -6.57 14.97
CA GLY A 524 -48.93 -5.47 15.86
C GLY A 524 -49.51 -4.11 15.45
N ASN A 525 -49.63 -3.84 14.14
CA ASN A 525 -50.24 -2.62 13.63
C ASN A 525 -51.77 -2.56 13.86
N TYR A 526 -52.45 -3.71 13.96
CA TYR A 526 -53.89 -3.78 14.26
C TYR A 526 -54.20 -3.51 15.75
N LEU A 527 -53.26 -3.80 16.65
CA LEU A 527 -53.42 -3.64 18.11
C LEU A 527 -52.93 -2.29 18.66
N GLY A 528 -52.48 -1.35 17.82
CA GLY A 528 -51.99 -0.04 18.27
C GLY A 528 -50.68 -0.08 19.09
N ILE A 529 -50.10 -1.27 19.27
CA ILE A 529 -48.78 -1.45 19.86
C ILE A 529 -47.77 -1.20 18.76
N SER A 530 -47.31 0.04 18.60
CA SER A 530 -46.21 0.32 17.69
C SER A 530 -45.03 -0.57 18.08
N GLY A 531 -44.66 -1.52 17.22
CA GLY A 531 -43.50 -2.42 17.37
C GLY A 531 -42.15 -1.70 17.29
N VAL A 532 -42.09 -0.49 17.86
CA VAL A 532 -40.94 0.41 17.96
C VAL A 532 -39.88 -0.19 18.89
N PHE A 533 -40.28 -0.93 19.93
CA PHE A 533 -39.34 -1.56 20.87
C PHE A 533 -38.65 -2.83 20.33
N ILE A 534 -39.23 -3.52 19.33
CA ILE A 534 -38.70 -4.81 18.80
C ILE A 534 -37.75 -4.58 17.59
N ARG A 535 -37.54 -3.32 17.16
CA ARG A 535 -36.84 -2.98 15.91
C ARG A 535 -35.50 -2.24 16.08
N ALA A 536 -34.79 -2.43 17.19
CA ALA A 536 -33.39 -1.96 17.28
C ALA A 536 -32.52 -2.80 16.32
N ARG A 537 -32.18 -2.23 15.15
CA ARG A 537 -31.39 -2.92 14.10
C ARG A 537 -29.88 -2.71 14.22
N GLY A 538 -29.42 -1.95 15.20
CA GLY A 538 -28.00 -1.67 15.40
C GLY A 538 -27.67 -1.23 16.82
N PRO A 539 -26.40 -0.89 17.07
CA PRO A 539 -25.88 -0.67 18.42
C PRO A 539 -26.18 0.72 18.97
N TYR A 540 -26.83 1.59 18.18
CA TYR A 540 -27.24 2.93 18.59
C TYR A 540 -28.71 2.96 19.03
N GLU A 541 -29.10 4.04 19.71
CA GLU A 541 -30.47 4.19 20.20
C GLU A 541 -31.50 4.35 19.06
N PHE A 542 -32.73 3.89 19.31
CA PHE A 542 -33.83 3.97 18.35
C PHE A 542 -34.54 5.34 18.37
N ILE A 543 -34.73 5.95 19.54
CA ILE A 543 -35.41 7.26 19.72
C ILE A 543 -34.42 8.41 19.48
N VAL A 544 -33.64 8.28 18.40
CA VAL A 544 -32.55 9.20 18.08
C VAL A 544 -33.07 10.39 17.26
N SER A 545 -34.14 10.25 16.48
CA SER A 545 -34.70 11.34 15.66
C SER A 545 -35.07 12.58 16.47
N ASP A 546 -35.78 12.41 17.59
CA ASP A 546 -36.27 13.52 18.42
C ASP A 546 -35.14 14.15 19.26
N ARG A 547 -34.09 13.36 19.54
CA ARG A 547 -32.90 13.82 20.27
C ARG A 547 -31.90 14.53 19.37
N ILE A 548 -31.77 14.08 18.13
CA ILE A 548 -30.87 14.69 17.13
C ILE A 548 -31.19 16.18 17.05
N THR A 549 -32.44 16.53 16.78
CA THR A 549 -32.84 17.92 16.57
C THR A 549 -32.70 18.78 17.82
N LYS A 550 -33.02 18.24 19.00
CA LYS A 550 -33.00 18.99 20.27
C LYS A 550 -31.59 19.15 20.88
N TYR A 551 -30.78 18.10 20.82
CA TYR A 551 -29.53 18.04 21.58
C TYR A 551 -28.30 17.98 20.67
N TYR A 552 -28.32 17.17 19.60
CA TYR A 552 -27.11 16.86 18.87
C TYR A 552 -26.81 17.94 17.83
N LEU A 553 -27.82 18.37 17.07
CA LEU A 553 -27.67 19.45 16.08
C LEU A 553 -27.32 20.79 16.73
N LYS A 554 -27.67 20.99 18.01
CA LYS A 554 -27.23 22.14 18.79
C LYS A 554 -25.71 22.16 18.93
N GLN A 555 -25.08 21.01 19.18
CA GLN A 555 -23.63 20.90 19.32
C GLN A 555 -22.91 21.17 18.00
N SER A 556 -23.40 20.60 16.89
CA SER A 556 -22.85 20.92 15.57
C SER A 556 -23.07 22.39 15.20
N GLY A 557 -24.22 22.96 15.55
CA GLY A 557 -24.54 24.38 15.32
C GLY A 557 -23.67 25.34 16.11
N MET A 558 -23.31 24.99 17.36
CA MET A 558 -22.35 25.77 18.15
C MET A 558 -20.97 25.80 17.50
N VAL A 559 -20.46 24.65 17.05
CA VAL A 559 -19.19 24.55 16.32
C VAL A 559 -19.24 25.32 15.00
N PHE A 560 -20.34 25.19 14.25
CA PHE A 560 -20.55 25.93 13.01
C PHE A 560 -20.48 27.44 13.24
N ALA A 561 -21.21 27.93 14.24
CA ALA A 561 -21.20 29.34 14.62
C ALA A 561 -19.81 29.79 15.09
N GLU A 562 -19.10 28.96 15.86
CA GLU A 562 -17.73 29.24 16.32
C GLU A 562 -16.75 29.43 15.14
N ILE A 563 -16.75 28.51 14.18
CA ILE A 563 -15.92 28.60 12.97
C ILE A 563 -16.30 29.82 12.13
N LYS A 564 -17.61 30.00 11.87
CA LYS A 564 -18.12 31.12 11.08
C LYS A 564 -17.75 32.47 11.72
N ASN A 565 -17.97 32.61 13.03
CA ASN A 565 -17.67 33.84 13.76
C ASN A 565 -16.17 34.11 13.80
N TYR A 566 -15.34 33.07 13.95
CA TYR A 566 -13.88 33.22 13.84
C TYR A 566 -13.48 33.80 12.49
N LEU A 567 -13.93 33.20 11.39
CA LEU A 567 -13.62 33.67 10.04
C LEU A 567 -14.11 35.10 9.82
N GLN A 568 -15.37 35.39 10.19
CA GLN A 568 -15.93 36.74 10.07
C GLN A 568 -15.15 37.78 10.88
N ARG A 569 -14.60 37.43 12.05
CA ARG A 569 -13.73 38.32 12.83
C ARG A 569 -12.37 38.53 12.17
N VAL A 570 -11.76 37.48 11.62
CA VAL A 570 -10.48 37.59 10.91
C VAL A 570 -10.56 38.54 9.72
N PHE A 571 -11.71 38.60 9.06
CA PHE A 571 -11.97 39.50 7.93
C PHE A 571 -12.71 40.80 8.31
N ASP A 572 -12.79 41.14 9.59
CA ASP A 572 -13.42 42.37 10.09
C ASP A 572 -14.86 42.62 9.57
N VAL A 573 -15.64 41.56 9.33
CA VAL A 573 -17.00 41.67 8.82
C VAL A 573 -17.87 42.49 9.81
N PRO A 574 -18.58 43.54 9.33
CA PRO A 574 -19.43 44.35 10.19
C PRO A 574 -20.44 43.50 10.98
N GLY A 575 -20.51 43.72 12.30
CA GLY A 575 -21.37 42.95 13.21
C GLY A 575 -20.75 41.69 13.83
N ALA A 576 -19.56 41.25 13.39
CA ALA A 576 -18.87 40.09 13.99
C ALA A 576 -18.16 40.40 15.32
N LYS A 577 -17.85 41.68 15.57
CA LYS A 577 -17.12 42.15 16.77
C LYS A 577 -17.98 42.30 18.03
N THR A 578 -19.31 42.35 17.90
CA THR A 578 -20.24 42.60 19.02
C THR A 578 -20.65 41.33 19.76
N VAL A 579 -20.41 40.14 19.20
CA VAL A 579 -20.72 38.86 19.85
C VAL A 579 -19.47 38.39 20.61
N THR A 580 -19.20 38.96 21.78
CA THR A 580 -18.24 38.38 22.72
C THR A 580 -18.84 37.06 23.21
N LEU A 581 -18.12 35.95 23.03
CA LEU A 581 -18.52 34.66 23.60
C LEU A 581 -18.50 34.83 25.13
N LEU A 582 -19.68 34.86 25.74
CA LEU A 582 -19.88 34.71 27.19
C LEU A 582 -19.75 33.24 27.57
#